data_AF-A0A5C7AQZ3-F1
#
_entry.id   AF-A0A5C7AQZ3-F1
#
_cell.length_a   1.000
_cell.length_b   1.000
_cell.length_c   1.000
_cell.angle_alpha   90.00
_cell.angle_beta   90.00
_cell.angle_gamma   90.00
#
_symmetry.space_group_name_H-M   'P 1'
#
loop_
_entity.id
_entity.type
_entity.pdbx_description
1 polymer ?
#
loop_
_entity_poly.entity_id
_entity_poly.type
_entity_poly.pdbx_seq_one_letter_code
_entity_poly.pdbx_strand_id
1 'polypeptide(L)'
;MNCKNCYNEILPESDYCNACGAKVIRKRLTIKNLLQHLGETFFNYDNKLFTTIVHLLIKPEVVIDAYVSGVRKRYINPISFFGISLTLTGFVIFIIRKFYPNALDISTLIENYEMYSNEASKQIMADSGNFSLDYSSLIYSAMIPFFALLSWFLFLNKRYNYTEHLVTYMYSLSLYSISSGLIGLVVLIFNSNLYLLSGSLMYLVALFYNCFLLKRLFNLNYQELILKTFLFLILFFILFFGLSIGIGIIYAIIMLKNGNL
;
A
#
# COMPACT_ATOMS: atom_id res chain seq x y z
N MET A 1 34.44 -29.56 -1.76
CA MET A 1 33.49 -30.60 -2.25
C MET A 1 32.81 -30.07 -3.51
N ASN A 2 32.22 -30.89 -4.37
CA ASN A 2 31.56 -30.40 -5.59
C ASN A 2 30.06 -30.21 -5.35
N CYS A 3 29.49 -29.13 -5.90
CA CYS A 3 28.06 -28.88 -5.86
C CYS A 3 27.31 -29.97 -6.63
N LYS A 4 26.29 -30.57 -6.02
CA LYS A 4 25.46 -31.60 -6.68
C LYS A 4 24.62 -31.09 -7.86
N ASN A 5 24.45 -29.76 -7.97
CA ASN A 5 23.66 -29.14 -9.03
C ASN A 5 24.52 -28.68 -10.21
N CYS A 6 25.52 -27.85 -9.96
CA CYS A 6 26.35 -27.25 -11.01
C CYS A 6 27.80 -27.76 -11.05
N TYR A 7 28.14 -28.78 -10.25
CA TYR A 7 29.47 -29.41 -10.13
C TYR A 7 30.64 -28.49 -9.76
N ASN A 8 30.39 -27.21 -9.52
CA ASN A 8 31.41 -26.26 -9.11
C ASN A 8 31.94 -26.55 -7.70
N GLU A 9 33.20 -26.20 -7.46
CA GLU A 9 33.82 -26.42 -6.16
C GLU A 9 33.20 -25.49 -5.10
N ILE A 10 32.86 -26.06 -3.95
CA ILE A 10 32.27 -25.39 -2.79
C ILE A 10 33.10 -25.67 -1.55
N LEU A 11 33.28 -24.61 -0.74
CA LEU A 11 33.96 -24.67 0.55
C LEU A 11 33.24 -25.67 1.48
N PRO A 12 33.98 -26.44 2.29
CA PRO A 12 33.39 -27.49 3.13
C PRO A 12 32.27 -26.98 4.06
N GLU A 13 32.43 -25.78 4.60
CA GLU A 13 31.51 -25.19 5.57
C GLU A 13 30.30 -24.47 4.94
N SER A 14 30.30 -24.21 3.63
CA SER A 14 29.20 -23.50 2.97
C SER A 14 27.91 -24.31 2.92
N ASP A 15 26.82 -23.71 3.42
CA ASP A 15 25.46 -24.30 3.35
C ASP A 15 24.77 -24.04 2.01
N TYR A 16 25.31 -23.16 1.16
CA TYR A 16 24.77 -22.84 -0.16
C TYR A 16 25.90 -22.73 -1.18
N CYS A 17 25.64 -23.14 -2.42
CA CYS A 17 26.55 -22.94 -3.53
C CYS A 17 26.54 -21.49 -3.99
N ASN A 18 27.72 -20.87 -4.09
CA ASN A 18 27.91 -19.51 -4.58
C ASN A 18 27.64 -19.35 -6.08
N ALA A 19 27.75 -20.41 -6.88
CA ALA A 19 27.53 -20.35 -8.33
C ALA A 19 26.05 -20.52 -8.72
N CYS A 20 25.34 -21.49 -8.15
CA CYS A 20 23.95 -21.79 -8.53
C CYS A 20 22.91 -21.52 -7.43
N GLY A 21 23.32 -21.11 -6.24
CA GLY A 21 22.41 -20.85 -5.11
C GLY A 21 21.82 -22.10 -4.44
N ALA A 22 22.13 -23.31 -4.90
CA ALA A 22 21.59 -24.55 -4.35
C ALA A 22 22.04 -24.76 -2.88
N LYS A 23 21.09 -25.11 -2.01
CA LYS A 23 21.37 -25.50 -0.61
C LYS A 23 22.12 -26.84 -0.58
N VAL A 24 23.21 -26.91 0.16
CA VAL A 24 24.00 -28.13 0.32
C VAL A 24 23.28 -29.05 1.32
N ILE A 25 22.66 -30.10 0.81
CA ILE A 25 21.99 -31.10 1.64
C ILE A 25 23.00 -32.16 2.08
N ARG A 26 23.41 -32.09 3.36
CA ARG A 26 24.33 -33.03 4.02
C ARG A 26 23.61 -34.23 4.66
N LYS A 27 22.33 -34.09 5.01
CA LYS A 27 21.51 -35.14 5.63
C LYS A 27 20.86 -36.02 4.57
N ARG A 28 20.64 -37.31 4.87
CA ARG A 28 19.82 -38.19 4.02
C ARG A 28 18.37 -37.72 4.01
N LEU A 29 17.68 -37.95 2.89
CA LEU A 29 16.24 -37.71 2.80
C LEU A 29 15.54 -38.67 3.78
N THR A 30 14.79 -38.11 4.72
CA THR A 30 13.95 -38.87 5.66
C THR A 30 12.61 -38.17 5.75
N ILE A 31 11.55 -38.90 6.11
CA ILE A 31 10.21 -38.32 6.29
C ILE A 31 10.26 -37.14 7.28
N LYS A 32 11.04 -37.26 8.35
CA LYS A 32 11.27 -36.18 9.32
C LYS A 32 11.93 -34.93 8.69
N ASN A 33 13.00 -35.10 7.92
CA ASN A 33 13.68 -33.98 7.26
C ASN A 33 12.82 -33.36 6.16
N LEU A 34 12.02 -34.17 5.45
CA LEU A 34 11.10 -33.70 4.42
C LEU A 34 9.96 -32.89 5.03
N LEU A 35 9.32 -33.38 6.09
CA LEU A 35 8.28 -32.66 6.81
C LEU A 35 8.82 -31.39 7.47
N GLN A 36 10.06 -31.40 7.99
CA GLN A 36 10.72 -30.20 8.48
C GLN A 36 10.95 -29.19 7.33
N HIS A 37 11.40 -29.61 6.15
CA HIS A 37 11.56 -28.73 5.01
C HIS A 37 10.23 -28.20 4.47
N LEU A 38 9.18 -29.01 4.44
CA LEU A 38 7.83 -28.56 4.11
C LEU A 38 7.31 -27.56 5.14
N GLY A 39 7.58 -27.80 6.44
CA GLY A 39 7.33 -26.85 7.50
C GLY A 39 8.08 -25.53 7.25
N GLU A 40 9.39 -25.58 7.02
CA GLU A 40 10.26 -24.44 6.71
C GLU A 40 9.89 -23.68 5.42
N THR A 41 9.13 -24.30 4.51
CA THR A 41 8.79 -23.74 3.19
C THR A 41 7.34 -23.26 3.12
N PHE A 42 6.39 -23.98 3.73
CA PHE A 42 4.95 -23.73 3.65
C PHE A 42 4.35 -23.22 4.96
N PHE A 43 4.81 -23.74 6.11
CA PHE A 43 4.34 -23.30 7.45
C PHE A 43 5.29 -22.34 8.15
N ASN A 44 6.43 -22.04 7.55
CA ASN A 44 7.23 -20.87 7.82
C ASN A 44 6.52 -19.70 7.17
N TYR A 45 5.31 -19.42 7.68
CA TYR A 45 4.71 -18.11 7.64
C TYR A 45 5.72 -17.22 8.34
N ASP A 46 6.71 -16.83 7.56
CA ASP A 46 7.93 -16.16 7.97
C ASP A 46 7.46 -15.08 8.93
N ASN A 47 7.90 -15.14 10.19
CA ASN A 47 7.57 -14.11 11.18
C ASN A 47 7.90 -12.71 10.64
N LYS A 48 8.66 -12.62 9.54
CA LYS A 48 8.84 -11.45 8.68
C LYS A 48 7.57 -10.67 8.36
N LEU A 49 6.40 -11.25 8.04
CA LEU A 49 5.20 -10.42 7.76
C LEU A 49 4.83 -9.63 9.01
N PHE A 50 4.63 -10.35 10.11
CA PHE A 50 4.31 -9.77 11.40
C PHE A 50 5.40 -8.81 11.88
N THR A 51 6.67 -9.20 11.75
CA THR A 51 7.84 -8.41 12.14
C THR A 51 7.96 -7.14 11.30
N THR A 52 7.70 -7.22 9.98
CA THR A 52 7.64 -6.07 9.08
C THR A 52 6.52 -5.12 9.52
N ILE A 53 5.31 -5.60 9.78
CA ILE A 53 4.19 -4.77 10.24
C ILE A 53 4.51 -4.08 11.57
N VAL A 54 4.95 -4.85 12.57
CA VAL A 54 5.29 -4.33 13.92
C VAL A 54 6.44 -3.33 13.85
N HIS A 55 7.49 -3.64 13.08
CA HIS A 55 8.61 -2.71 12.94
C HIS A 55 8.25 -1.49 12.09
N LEU A 56 7.38 -1.59 11.08
CA LEU A 56 6.89 -0.41 10.37
C LEU A 56 6.08 0.52 11.29
N LEU A 57 5.25 -0.05 12.17
CA LEU A 57 4.48 0.74 13.13
C LEU A 57 5.38 1.43 14.18
N ILE A 58 6.38 0.72 14.70
CA ILE A 58 7.17 1.20 15.86
C ILE A 58 8.48 1.88 15.44
N LYS A 59 9.14 1.42 14.37
CA LYS A 59 10.47 1.86 13.88
C LYS A 59 10.58 1.77 12.35
N PRO A 60 9.76 2.54 11.59
CA PRO A 60 9.68 2.42 10.14
C PRO A 60 11.02 2.64 9.44
N GLU A 61 11.87 3.52 9.97
CA GLU A 61 13.18 3.81 9.41
C GLU A 61 14.08 2.56 9.38
N VAL A 62 13.96 1.64 10.35
CA VAL A 62 14.76 0.41 10.38
C VAL A 62 14.35 -0.55 9.27
N VAL A 63 13.06 -0.59 8.91
CA VAL A 63 12.56 -1.46 7.84
C VAL A 63 12.95 -0.89 6.48
N ILE A 64 12.72 0.39 6.29
CA ILE A 64 12.99 1.07 5.02
C ILE A 64 14.50 1.12 4.78
N ASP A 65 15.30 1.56 5.75
CA ASP A 65 16.76 1.62 5.60
C ASP A 65 17.38 0.25 5.41
N ALA A 66 16.88 -0.80 6.08
CA ALA A 66 17.37 -2.14 5.84
C ALA A 66 17.19 -2.54 4.37
N TYR A 67 16.03 -2.23 3.77
CA TYR A 67 15.82 -2.52 2.36
C TYR A 67 16.67 -1.62 1.46
N VAL A 68 16.72 -0.31 1.71
CA VAL A 68 17.52 0.64 0.92
C VAL A 68 19.02 0.29 0.97
N SER A 69 19.53 -0.14 2.13
CA SER A 69 20.93 -0.54 2.32
C SER A 69 21.26 -1.96 1.81
N GLY A 70 20.30 -2.67 1.20
CA GLY A 70 20.54 -3.97 0.56
C GLY A 70 20.20 -5.21 1.40
N VAL A 71 19.62 -5.08 2.59
CA VAL A 71 19.15 -6.23 3.40
C VAL A 71 17.82 -6.75 2.85
N ARG A 72 17.87 -7.80 2.02
CA ARG A 72 16.68 -8.34 1.31
C ARG A 72 15.95 -9.50 2.00
N LYS A 73 16.52 -10.12 3.05
CA LYS A 73 15.94 -11.32 3.70
C LYS A 73 15.29 -11.06 5.07
N ARG A 74 15.60 -9.94 5.74
CA ARG A 74 15.14 -9.67 7.11
C ARG A 74 13.66 -9.31 7.18
N TYR A 75 13.20 -8.50 6.24
CA TYR A 75 11.81 -8.04 6.11
C TYR A 75 11.24 -8.53 4.79
N ILE A 76 9.91 -8.57 4.70
CA ILE A 76 9.25 -8.79 3.41
C ILE A 76 9.63 -7.65 2.47
N ASN A 77 9.97 -7.98 1.22
CA ASN A 77 10.31 -6.96 0.25
C ASN A 77 9.08 -6.06 -0.07
N PRO A 78 9.27 -4.81 -0.50
CA PRO A 78 8.19 -3.85 -0.69
C PRO A 78 7.17 -4.31 -1.74
N ILE A 79 7.61 -4.97 -2.80
CA ILE A 79 6.74 -5.44 -3.90
C ILE A 79 5.80 -6.56 -3.42
N SER A 80 6.33 -7.52 -2.68
CA SER A 80 5.56 -8.61 -2.08
C SER A 80 4.62 -8.07 -0.99
N PHE A 81 5.09 -7.13 -0.16
CA PHE A 81 4.24 -6.48 0.84
C PHE A 81 3.08 -5.70 0.18
N PHE A 82 3.37 -5.01 -0.92
CA PHE A 82 2.37 -4.37 -1.76
C PHE A 82 1.38 -5.36 -2.38
N GLY A 83 1.85 -6.46 -2.96
CA GLY A 83 0.99 -7.51 -3.50
C GLY A 83 0.04 -8.10 -2.45
N ILE A 84 0.52 -8.29 -1.21
CA ILE A 84 -0.32 -8.73 -0.08
C ILE A 84 -1.41 -7.68 0.21
N SER A 85 -1.06 -6.40 0.31
CA SER A 85 -2.04 -5.33 0.56
C SER A 85 -3.06 -5.16 -0.57
N LEU A 86 -2.63 -5.34 -1.83
CA LEU A 86 -3.51 -5.28 -3.00
C LEU A 86 -4.52 -6.43 -3.00
N THR A 87 -4.04 -7.64 -2.69
CA THR A 87 -4.89 -8.83 -2.56
C THR A 87 -5.94 -8.65 -1.46
N LEU A 88 -5.50 -8.13 -0.30
CA LEU A 88 -6.41 -7.84 0.81
C LEU A 88 -7.44 -6.76 0.45
N THR A 89 -7.03 -5.70 -0.26
CA THR A 89 -7.94 -4.64 -0.72
C THR A 89 -9.03 -5.21 -1.64
N GLY A 90 -8.64 -6.01 -2.64
CA GLY A 90 -9.61 -6.67 -3.52
C GLY A 90 -10.56 -7.61 -2.77
N PHE A 91 -10.05 -8.35 -1.79
CA PHE A 91 -10.86 -9.22 -0.93
C PHE A 91 -11.86 -8.42 -0.07
N VAL A 92 -11.44 -7.32 0.55
CA VAL A 92 -12.33 -6.45 1.34
C VAL A 92 -13.44 -5.88 0.46
N ILE A 93 -13.12 -5.42 -0.74
CA ILE A 93 -14.11 -4.88 -1.69
C ILE A 93 -15.09 -5.97 -2.13
N PHE A 94 -14.62 -7.19 -2.39
CA PHE A 94 -15.50 -8.32 -2.67
C PHE A 94 -16.49 -8.57 -1.52
N ILE A 95 -16.02 -8.57 -0.27
CA ILE A 95 -16.87 -8.73 0.90
C ILE A 95 -17.92 -7.63 0.98
N ILE A 96 -17.53 -6.38 0.80
CA ILE A 96 -18.45 -5.24 0.85
C ILE A 96 -19.52 -5.35 -0.24
N ARG A 97 -19.12 -5.58 -1.50
CA ARG A 97 -20.08 -5.68 -2.63
C ARG A 97 -21.06 -6.85 -2.47
N LYS A 98 -20.58 -7.98 -1.96
CA LYS A 98 -21.38 -9.21 -1.89
C LYS A 98 -22.29 -9.26 -0.66
N PHE A 99 -21.80 -8.80 0.49
CA PHE A 99 -22.47 -8.98 1.79
C PHE A 99 -22.99 -7.67 2.40
N TYR A 100 -22.43 -6.52 2.03
CA TYR A 100 -22.77 -5.22 2.61
C TYR A 100 -22.99 -4.13 1.54
N PRO A 101 -23.91 -4.31 0.58
CA PRO A 101 -24.09 -3.39 -0.54
C PRO A 101 -24.41 -1.95 -0.11
N ASN A 102 -25.07 -1.78 1.04
CA ASN A 102 -25.47 -0.48 1.57
C ASN A 102 -24.38 0.19 2.44
N ALA A 103 -23.26 -0.49 2.73
CA ALA A 103 -22.20 0.07 3.60
C ALA A 103 -21.43 1.23 2.94
N LEU A 104 -21.58 1.40 1.63
CA LEU A 104 -20.98 2.46 0.84
C LEU A 104 -22.01 3.49 0.34
N ASP A 105 -23.24 3.42 0.83
CA ASP A 105 -24.32 4.30 0.37
C ASP A 105 -24.18 5.69 0.98
N ILE A 106 -23.54 6.58 0.22
CA ILE A 106 -23.33 7.99 0.56
C ILE A 106 -24.62 8.82 0.44
N SER A 107 -25.64 8.32 -0.26
CA SER A 107 -26.88 9.08 -0.50
C SER A 107 -27.56 9.46 0.83
N THR A 108 -27.53 8.57 1.81
CA THR A 108 -28.06 8.77 3.16
C THR A 108 -27.41 9.92 3.94
N LEU A 109 -26.15 10.26 3.63
CA LEU A 109 -25.43 11.36 4.28
C LEU A 109 -25.68 12.71 3.62
N ILE A 110 -26.08 12.70 2.34
CA ILE A 110 -26.14 13.89 1.48
C ILE A 110 -27.58 14.25 1.09
N GLU A 111 -28.56 13.40 1.40
CA GLU A 111 -29.98 13.59 1.07
C GLU A 111 -30.55 14.96 1.49
N ASN A 112 -30.02 15.54 2.57
CA ASN A 112 -30.45 16.85 3.10
C ASN A 112 -29.77 18.07 2.43
N TYR A 113 -28.88 17.88 1.45
CA TYR A 113 -28.20 18.97 0.75
C TYR A 113 -28.83 19.20 -0.63
N GLU A 114 -29.49 20.35 -0.82
CA GLU A 114 -30.20 20.75 -2.06
C GLU A 114 -29.33 20.70 -3.33
N MET A 115 -28.01 20.88 -3.21
CA MET A 115 -27.07 20.76 -4.34
C MET A 115 -27.04 19.35 -4.96
N TYR A 116 -27.45 18.33 -4.20
CA TYR A 116 -27.44 16.91 -4.59
C TYR A 116 -28.83 16.31 -4.74
N SER A 117 -29.88 17.14 -4.75
CA SER A 117 -31.26 16.66 -4.94
C SER A 117 -31.62 16.40 -6.40
N ASN A 118 -30.89 16.96 -7.37
CA ASN A 118 -31.15 16.75 -8.80
C ASN A 118 -30.79 15.31 -9.23
N GLU A 119 -31.62 14.69 -10.08
CA GLU A 119 -31.41 13.31 -10.56
C GLU A 119 -30.05 13.14 -11.25
N ALA A 120 -29.62 14.15 -12.02
CA ALA A 120 -28.32 14.14 -12.69
C ALA A 120 -27.14 14.07 -11.70
N SER A 121 -27.19 14.78 -10.57
CA SER A 121 -26.11 14.75 -9.58
C SER A 121 -26.09 13.43 -8.80
N LYS A 122 -27.27 12.86 -8.50
CA LYS A 122 -27.37 11.50 -7.92
C LYS A 122 -26.78 10.43 -8.83
N GLN A 123 -27.05 10.50 -10.14
CA GLN A 123 -26.50 9.57 -11.11
C GLN A 123 -24.97 9.69 -11.22
N ILE A 124 -24.44 10.91 -11.32
CA ILE A 124 -22.98 11.15 -11.35
C ILE A 124 -22.30 10.60 -10.09
N MET A 125 -22.92 10.76 -8.91
CA MET A 125 -22.42 10.19 -7.66
C MET A 125 -22.40 8.66 -7.66
N ALA A 126 -23.49 8.03 -8.12
CA ALA A 126 -23.57 6.58 -8.21
C ALA A 126 -22.52 6.02 -9.20
N ASP A 127 -22.38 6.64 -10.37
CA ASP A 127 -21.43 6.24 -11.41
C ASP A 127 -19.98 6.43 -10.94
N SER A 128 -19.68 7.55 -10.28
CA SER A 128 -18.34 7.79 -9.71
C SER A 128 -18.01 6.85 -8.55
N GLY A 129 -18.99 6.51 -7.70
CA GLY A 129 -18.84 5.50 -6.66
C GLY A 129 -18.52 4.12 -7.23
N ASN A 130 -19.27 3.69 -8.25
CA ASN A 130 -19.04 2.42 -8.93
C ASN A 130 -17.67 2.38 -9.62
N PHE A 131 -17.30 3.45 -10.34
CA PHE A 131 -15.98 3.60 -10.94
C PHE A 131 -14.87 3.47 -9.88
N SER A 132 -15.00 4.16 -8.75
CA SER A 132 -14.01 4.11 -7.67
C SER A 132 -13.83 2.69 -7.14
N LEU A 133 -14.90 1.91 -7.01
CA LEU A 133 -14.83 0.53 -6.54
C LEU A 133 -14.22 -0.42 -7.57
N ASP A 134 -14.65 -0.33 -8.83
CA ASP A 134 -14.15 -1.20 -9.90
C ASP A 134 -12.66 -0.97 -10.18
N TYR A 135 -12.20 0.27 -10.10
CA TYR A 135 -10.81 0.66 -10.35
C TYR A 135 -9.98 0.94 -9.09
N SER A 136 -10.52 0.67 -7.90
CA SER A 136 -9.89 0.88 -6.58
C SER A 136 -8.44 0.40 -6.50
N SER A 137 -8.17 -0.83 -6.96
CA SER A 137 -6.84 -1.43 -6.97
C SER A 137 -5.85 -0.66 -7.86
N LEU A 138 -6.32 -0.16 -8.99
CA LEU A 138 -5.49 0.64 -9.92
C LEU A 138 -5.26 2.04 -9.36
N ILE A 139 -6.29 2.67 -8.79
CA ILE A 139 -6.18 3.96 -8.11
C ILE A 139 -5.16 3.85 -6.97
N TYR A 140 -5.28 2.83 -6.12
CA TYR A 140 -4.34 2.55 -5.04
C TYR A 140 -2.91 2.35 -5.55
N SER A 141 -2.73 1.57 -6.62
CA SER A 141 -1.43 1.34 -7.25
C SER A 141 -0.81 2.64 -7.78
N ALA A 142 -1.61 3.50 -8.41
CA ALA A 142 -1.18 4.79 -8.96
C ALA A 142 -0.87 5.84 -7.89
N MET A 143 -1.49 5.74 -6.70
CA MET A 143 -1.15 6.62 -5.58
C MET A 143 0.31 6.46 -5.12
N ILE A 144 0.90 5.25 -5.20
CA ILE A 144 2.27 5.03 -4.76
C ILE A 144 3.29 5.92 -5.49
N PRO A 145 3.42 5.85 -6.83
CA PRO A 145 4.37 6.72 -7.55
C PRO A 145 3.99 8.20 -7.43
N PHE A 146 2.69 8.53 -7.33
CA PHE A 146 2.24 9.91 -7.15
C PHE A 146 2.72 10.51 -5.81
N PHE A 147 2.52 9.81 -4.69
CA PHE A 147 2.99 10.23 -3.37
C PHE A 147 4.53 10.23 -3.30
N ALA A 148 5.17 9.24 -3.92
CA ALA A 148 6.63 9.20 -4.01
C ALA A 148 7.20 10.40 -4.75
N LEU A 149 6.58 10.83 -5.85
CA LEU A 149 7.00 12.00 -6.63
C LEU A 149 6.85 13.29 -5.84
N LEU A 150 5.69 13.48 -5.18
CA LEU A 150 5.45 14.63 -4.30
C LEU A 150 6.48 14.71 -3.18
N SER A 151 6.73 13.58 -2.54
CA SER A 151 7.71 13.50 -1.45
C SER A 151 9.13 13.74 -1.95
N TRP A 152 9.52 13.14 -3.08
CA TRP A 152 10.84 13.32 -3.66
C TRP A 152 11.08 14.79 -4.00
N PHE A 153 10.10 15.48 -4.60
CA PHE A 153 10.18 16.91 -4.91
C PHE A 153 10.39 17.79 -3.66
N LEU A 154 9.77 17.45 -2.54
CA LEU A 154 9.93 18.19 -1.29
C LEU A 154 11.24 17.91 -0.55
N PHE A 155 11.85 16.75 -0.80
CA PHE A 155 13.04 16.27 -0.12
C PHE A 155 14.26 16.09 -1.05
N LEU A 156 14.30 16.81 -2.19
CA LEU A 156 15.37 16.73 -3.21
C LEU A 156 16.80 16.84 -2.66
N ASN A 157 16.99 17.54 -1.55
CA ASN A 157 18.31 17.78 -0.93
C ASN A 157 18.66 16.78 0.18
N LYS A 158 17.90 15.69 0.32
CA LYS A 158 18.08 14.70 1.39
C LYS A 158 18.61 13.37 0.85
N ARG A 159 18.94 12.47 1.77
CA ARG A 159 19.63 11.19 1.57
C ARG A 159 19.01 10.26 0.50
N TYR A 160 17.70 10.38 0.22
CA TYR A 160 16.97 9.39 -0.56
C TYR A 160 16.69 9.81 -2.00
N ASN A 161 16.87 8.89 -2.95
CA ASN A 161 16.49 9.07 -4.34
C ASN A 161 15.00 8.75 -4.59
N TYR A 162 14.48 9.07 -5.79
CA TYR A 162 13.08 8.81 -6.15
C TYR A 162 12.65 7.34 -5.95
N THR A 163 13.51 6.38 -6.32
CA THR A 163 13.22 4.95 -6.16
C THR A 163 13.10 4.56 -4.69
N GLU A 164 13.87 5.18 -3.81
CA GLU A 164 13.79 4.95 -2.37
C GLU A 164 12.56 5.61 -1.74
N HIS A 165 12.13 6.76 -2.27
CA HIS A 165 10.80 7.30 -1.98
C HIS A 165 9.70 6.34 -2.44
N LEU A 166 9.82 5.73 -3.62
CA LEU A 166 8.88 4.73 -4.13
C LEU A 166 8.79 3.54 -3.17
N VAL A 167 9.92 2.98 -2.74
CA VAL A 167 9.98 1.93 -1.70
C VAL A 167 9.29 2.38 -0.40
N THR A 168 9.53 3.61 0.03
CA THR A 168 8.95 4.17 1.26
C THR A 168 7.42 4.20 1.18
N TYR A 169 6.85 4.68 0.07
CA TYR A 169 5.40 4.74 -0.10
C TYR A 169 4.77 3.38 -0.43
N MET A 170 5.51 2.44 -1.00
CA MET A 170 5.06 1.04 -1.07
C MET A 170 4.82 0.50 0.35
N TYR A 171 5.77 0.63 1.28
CA TYR A 171 5.54 0.17 2.64
C TYR A 171 4.46 0.96 3.37
N SER A 172 4.51 2.31 3.31
CA SER A 172 3.59 3.17 4.05
C SER A 172 2.13 2.97 3.61
N LEU A 173 1.87 3.01 2.30
CA LEU A 173 0.51 2.87 1.77
C LEU A 173 0.00 1.44 1.86
N SER A 174 0.86 0.42 1.79
CA SER A 174 0.46 -0.97 2.06
C SER A 174 0.11 -1.20 3.52
N LEU A 175 0.86 -0.62 4.46
CA LEU A 175 0.51 -0.70 5.88
C LEU A 175 -0.82 -0.01 6.15
N TYR A 176 -1.05 1.16 5.55
CA TYR A 176 -2.33 1.86 5.61
C TYR A 176 -3.47 0.98 5.08
N SER A 177 -3.34 0.44 3.87
CA SER A 177 -4.35 -0.42 3.22
C SER A 177 -4.66 -1.67 4.06
N ILE A 178 -3.64 -2.33 4.61
CA ILE A 178 -3.84 -3.49 5.48
C ILE A 178 -4.58 -3.10 6.75
N SER A 179 -4.16 -2.02 7.40
CA SER A 179 -4.75 -1.58 8.67
C SER A 179 -6.20 -1.11 8.48
N SER A 180 -6.46 -0.33 7.43
CA SER A 180 -7.81 0.16 7.12
C SER A 180 -8.74 -0.97 6.66
N GLY A 181 -8.24 -1.92 5.88
CA GLY A 181 -9.00 -3.10 5.47
C GLY A 181 -9.40 -3.98 6.65
N LEU A 182 -8.46 -4.30 7.54
CA LEU A 182 -8.74 -5.11 8.73
C LEU A 182 -9.71 -4.42 9.68
N ILE A 183 -9.49 -3.13 9.97
CA ILE A 183 -10.38 -2.37 10.85
C ILE A 183 -11.75 -2.16 10.20
N GLY A 184 -11.80 -1.91 8.90
CA GLY A 184 -13.04 -1.81 8.14
C GLY A 184 -13.86 -3.10 8.19
N LEU A 185 -13.24 -4.27 8.05
CA LEU A 185 -13.91 -5.57 8.22
C LEU A 185 -14.50 -5.74 9.62
N VAL A 186 -13.76 -5.35 10.66
CA VAL A 186 -14.28 -5.38 12.04
C VAL A 186 -15.49 -4.46 12.18
N VAL A 187 -15.41 -3.23 11.68
CA VAL A 187 -16.52 -2.26 11.72
C VAL A 187 -17.75 -2.80 10.99
N LEU A 188 -17.60 -3.44 9.83
CA LEU A 188 -18.72 -4.03 9.08
C LEU A 188 -19.50 -5.08 9.89
N ILE A 189 -18.80 -5.90 10.69
CA ILE A 189 -19.42 -6.95 11.51
C ILE A 189 -20.27 -6.34 12.64
N PHE A 190 -19.79 -5.25 13.25
CA PHE A 190 -20.49 -4.62 14.38
C PHE A 190 -21.57 -3.63 13.94
N ASN A 191 -21.25 -2.76 12.97
CA ASN A 191 -22.16 -1.74 12.47
C ASN A 191 -21.70 -1.24 11.09
N SER A 192 -22.37 -1.71 10.03
CA SER A 192 -22.07 -1.34 8.65
C SER A 192 -22.22 0.17 8.37
N ASN A 193 -23.07 0.88 9.09
CA ASN A 193 -23.28 2.33 8.88
C ASN A 193 -22.07 3.16 9.31
N LEU A 194 -21.23 2.64 10.20
CA LEU A 194 -20.01 3.32 10.65
C LEU A 194 -18.83 3.11 9.69
N TYR A 195 -18.97 2.28 8.64
CA TYR A 195 -17.88 1.95 7.74
C TYR A 195 -17.27 3.19 7.07
N LEU A 196 -18.10 4.06 6.46
CA LEU A 196 -17.64 5.30 5.82
C LEU A 196 -16.92 6.24 6.80
N LEU A 197 -17.46 6.40 8.02
CA LEU A 197 -16.83 7.20 9.07
C LEU A 197 -15.49 6.60 9.52
N SER A 198 -15.41 5.28 9.65
CA SER A 198 -14.15 4.62 10.00
C SER A 198 -13.08 4.80 8.92
N GLY A 199 -13.48 4.78 7.64
CA GLY A 199 -12.61 5.06 6.50
C GLY A 199 -12.11 6.50 6.49
N SER A 200 -12.97 7.48 6.79
CA SER A 200 -12.56 8.89 6.84
C SER A 200 -11.57 9.17 7.98
N LEU A 201 -11.78 8.58 9.16
CA LEU A 201 -10.83 8.64 10.27
C LEU A 201 -9.49 7.99 9.94
N MET A 202 -9.49 6.91 9.15
CA MET A 202 -8.26 6.24 8.72
C MET A 202 -7.35 7.14 7.89
N TYR A 203 -7.88 8.06 7.08
CA TYR A 203 -7.06 9.04 6.37
C TYR A 203 -6.31 9.99 7.33
N LEU A 204 -6.92 10.38 8.45
CA LEU A 204 -6.25 11.19 9.48
C LEU A 204 -5.13 10.40 10.15
N VAL A 205 -5.39 9.13 10.50
CA VAL A 205 -4.37 8.23 11.04
C VAL A 205 -3.22 8.07 10.05
N ALA A 206 -3.50 7.92 8.76
CA ALA A 206 -2.49 7.82 7.71
C ALA A 206 -1.64 9.10 7.62
N LEU A 207 -2.24 10.28 7.75
CA LEU A 207 -1.53 11.55 7.74
C LEU A 207 -0.57 11.63 8.93
N PHE A 208 -1.03 11.36 10.15
CA PHE A 208 -0.17 11.36 11.34
C PHE A 208 0.95 10.32 11.25
N TYR A 209 0.64 9.11 10.75
CA TYR A 209 1.64 8.07 10.56
C TYR A 209 2.70 8.48 9.54
N ASN A 210 2.32 9.10 8.41
CA ASN A 210 3.29 9.59 7.42
C ASN A 210 4.15 10.73 7.99
N CYS A 211 3.60 11.63 8.81
CA CYS A 211 4.40 12.62 9.53
C CYS A 211 5.42 11.96 10.46
N PHE A 212 5.00 10.94 11.23
CA PHE A 212 5.89 10.16 12.09
C PHE A 212 7.00 9.46 11.29
N LEU A 213 6.63 8.79 10.19
CA LEU A 213 7.55 8.09 9.30
C LEU A 213 8.58 9.04 8.70
N LEU A 214 8.15 10.15 8.11
CA LEU A 214 9.04 11.12 7.46
C LEU A 214 9.96 11.80 8.48
N LYS A 215 9.45 12.11 9.68
CA LYS A 215 10.26 12.67 10.76
C LYS A 215 11.44 11.75 11.09
N ARG A 216 11.19 10.44 11.22
CA ARG A 216 12.23 9.46 11.58
C ARG A 216 13.16 9.13 10.44
N LEU A 217 12.65 9.06 9.22
CA LEU A 217 13.43 8.72 8.03
C LEU A 217 14.40 9.85 7.64
N PHE A 218 13.96 11.11 7.77
CA PHE A 218 14.76 12.29 7.41
C PHE A 218 15.37 13.04 8.60
N ASN A 219 15.21 12.53 9.83
CA ASN A 219 15.63 13.16 11.09
C ASN A 219 15.20 14.64 11.18
N LEU A 220 13.92 14.91 10.92
CA LEU A 220 13.39 16.28 10.84
C LEU A 220 13.14 16.88 12.21
N ASN A 221 13.42 18.17 12.34
CA ASN A 221 12.94 19.00 13.46
C ASN A 221 11.42 19.24 13.34
N TYR A 222 10.75 19.57 14.45
CA TYR A 222 9.29 19.79 14.43
C TYR A 222 8.84 20.91 13.48
N GLN A 223 9.61 22.01 13.39
CA GLN A 223 9.31 23.10 12.45
C GLN A 223 9.44 22.66 10.99
N GLU A 224 10.51 21.93 10.66
CA GLU A 224 10.72 21.37 9.32
C GLU A 224 9.60 20.39 8.96
N LEU A 225 9.19 19.54 9.91
CA LEU A 225 8.10 18.58 9.71
C LEU A 225 6.79 19.29 9.37
N ILE A 226 6.40 20.30 10.15
CA ILE A 226 5.16 21.05 9.94
C ILE A 226 5.20 21.75 8.58
N LEU A 227 6.30 22.46 8.27
CA LEU A 227 6.47 23.15 7.00
C LEU A 227 6.38 22.19 5.81
N LYS A 228 7.09 21.06 5.86
CA LYS A 228 7.11 20.07 4.78
C LYS A 228 5.77 19.37 4.62
N THR A 229 5.06 19.09 5.72
CA THR A 229 3.70 18.53 5.68
C THR A 229 2.73 19.53 5.05
N PHE A 230 2.82 20.80 5.43
CA PHE A 230 1.98 21.85 4.85
C PHE A 230 2.23 22.04 3.35
N LEU A 231 3.50 22.09 2.93
CA LEU A 231 3.87 22.14 1.51
C LEU A 231 3.42 20.89 0.75
N PHE A 232 3.49 19.71 1.37
CA PHE A 232 2.96 18.48 0.79
C PHE A 232 1.46 18.57 0.54
N LEU A 233 0.68 19.05 1.52
CA LEU A 233 -0.75 19.23 1.34
C LEU A 233 -1.08 20.23 0.24
N ILE A 234 -0.38 21.38 0.20
CA ILE A 234 -0.58 22.38 -0.87
C ILE A 234 -0.32 21.77 -2.25
N LEU A 235 0.83 21.11 -2.44
CA LEU A 235 1.17 20.49 -3.71
C LEU A 235 0.19 19.37 -4.07
N PHE A 236 -0.22 18.57 -3.10
CA PHE A 236 -1.24 17.54 -3.27
C PHE A 236 -2.55 18.15 -3.77
N PHE A 237 -3.04 19.22 -3.14
CA PHE A 237 -4.27 19.91 -3.57
C PHE A 237 -4.13 20.51 -4.96
N ILE A 238 -3.04 21.22 -5.26
CA ILE A 238 -2.80 21.81 -6.59
C ILE A 238 -2.83 20.73 -7.67
N LEU A 239 -2.11 19.62 -7.47
CA LEU A 239 -2.09 18.51 -8.42
C LEU A 239 -3.45 17.82 -8.51
N PHE A 240 -4.13 17.59 -7.39
CA PHE A 240 -5.44 16.94 -7.36
C PHE A 240 -6.50 17.75 -8.12
N PHE A 241 -6.58 19.06 -7.86
CA PHE A 241 -7.50 19.94 -8.59
C PHE A 241 -7.10 20.07 -10.06
N GLY A 242 -5.81 20.19 -10.37
CA GLY A 242 -5.31 20.23 -11.74
C GLY A 242 -5.69 18.98 -12.55
N LEU A 243 -5.51 17.79 -11.97
CA LEU A 243 -5.91 16.53 -12.58
C LEU A 243 -7.43 16.43 -12.73
N SER A 244 -8.19 16.83 -11.71
CA SER A 244 -9.66 16.76 -11.72
C SER A 244 -10.26 17.68 -12.81
N ILE A 245 -9.73 18.91 -12.94
CA ILE A 245 -10.13 19.84 -14.01
C ILE A 245 -9.75 19.28 -15.38
N GLY A 246 -8.54 18.73 -15.52
CA GLY A 246 -8.08 18.10 -16.76
C GLY A 246 -9.00 16.96 -17.22
N ILE A 247 -9.38 16.06 -16.29
CA ILE A 247 -10.32 14.97 -16.56
C ILE A 247 -11.70 15.52 -16.95
N GLY A 248 -12.19 16.54 -16.24
CA GLY A 248 -13.47 17.18 -16.56
C GLY A 248 -13.51 17.80 -17.97
N ILE A 249 -12.42 18.45 -18.38
CA ILE A 249 -12.30 19.03 -19.74
C ILE A 249 -12.29 17.91 -20.79
N ILE A 250 -11.52 16.84 -20.58
CA ILE A 250 -11.47 15.70 -21.50
C ILE A 250 -12.86 15.07 -21.64
N TYR A 251 -13.57 14.89 -20.53
CA TYR A 251 -14.93 14.35 -20.54
C TYR A 251 -15.90 15.24 -21.32
N ALA A 252 -15.85 16.57 -21.10
CA ALA A 252 -16.66 17.52 -21.85
C ALA A 252 -16.38 17.46 -23.36
N ILE A 253 -15.10 17.34 -23.77
CA ILE A 253 -14.72 17.18 -25.17
C ILE A 253 -15.28 15.89 -25.77
N ILE A 254 -15.24 14.78 -25.02
CA ILE A 254 -15.79 13.49 -25.47
C ILE A 254 -17.30 13.60 -25.64
N MET A 255 -18.01 14.22 -24.70
CA MET A 255 -19.45 14.40 -24.78
C MET A 255 -19.87 15.28 -25.97
N LEU A 256 -19.15 16.37 -26.22
CA LEU A 256 -19.35 17.22 -27.40
C LEU A 256 -19.15 16.44 -28.71
N LYS A 257 -18.14 15.56 -28.77
CA LYS A 257 -17.86 14.74 -29.95
C LYS A 257 -18.93 13.67 -30.19
N ASN A 258 -19.57 13.16 -29.13
CA ASN A 258 -20.60 12.12 -29.21
C ASN A 258 -22.02 12.69 -29.39
N GLY A 259 -22.19 14.02 -29.42
CA GLY A 259 -23.50 14.67 -29.61
C GLY A 259 -24.45 14.57 -28.41
N ASN A 260 -23.91 14.31 -27.22
CA ASN A 260 -24.68 14.20 -25.97
C ASN A 260 -24.80 15.55 -25.22
N LEU A 261 -24.40 16.65 -25.86
CA LEU A 261 -24.35 18.01 -25.33
C LEU A 261 -24.79 19.02 -26.38
#